data_AF-A0A7V5DAG0-F1
#
_entry.id   AF-A0A7V5DAG0-F1
#
_cell.length_a   1.000
_cell.length_b   1.000
_cell.length_c   1.000
_cell.angle_alpha   90.00
_cell.angle_beta   90.00
_cell.angle_gamma   90.00
#
_symmetry.space_group_name_H-M   'P 1'
#
loop_
_entity.id
_entity.type
_entity.pdbx_description
1 polymer ?
#
loop_
_entity_poly.entity_id
_entity_poly.type
_entity_poly.pdbx_seq_one_letter_code
_entity_poly.pdbx_strand_id
1 'polypeptide(L)'
;MKTKSIPCATISLHLTMLFSKTGQKPVKNHKTVLVMTNIAKMSPEEIVREAESLAQQLAQKDRVKTGQIRNFYSGITRMRTEFISDKKENLYNQLVMLKPKLAYAAGRQLAVKATFYPKMRDAVDGVLAVYHTSDEERKLALTNFFMFVESIVAYHKFYGGE
;
A
#
# COMPACT_ATOMS: atom_id res chain seq x y z
N MET A 1 8.14 0.49 91.28
CA MET A 1 9.09 1.62 91.19
C MET A 1 10.34 1.18 90.44
N LYS A 2 10.51 1.63 89.19
CA LYS A 2 11.76 2.10 88.55
C LYS A 2 11.51 2.20 87.04
N THR A 3 11.36 3.44 86.60
CA THR A 3 11.44 3.89 85.22
C THR A 3 12.89 3.85 84.73
N LYS A 4 13.08 3.66 83.41
CA LYS A 4 14.22 4.05 82.55
C LYS A 4 13.99 3.38 81.20
N SER A 5 14.21 3.93 80.02
CA SER A 5 14.38 5.29 79.47
C SER A 5 14.52 5.07 77.97
N ILE A 6 13.82 5.86 77.15
CA ILE A 6 13.83 5.85 75.67
C ILE A 6 15.21 6.36 75.15
N PRO A 7 15.66 6.06 73.90
CA PRO A 7 15.38 6.93 72.75
C PRO A 7 15.02 6.13 71.46
N CYS A 8 14.05 6.55 70.65
CA CYS A 8 14.06 7.67 69.67
C CYS A 8 14.73 7.29 68.34
N ALA A 9 13.94 7.13 67.27
CA ALA A 9 14.16 7.79 65.99
C ALA A 9 13.10 7.40 64.93
N THR A 10 12.22 8.37 64.69
CA THR A 10 11.82 8.84 63.35
C THR A 10 10.93 7.95 62.48
N ILE A 11 9.65 8.26 62.58
CA ILE A 11 8.61 8.06 61.56
C ILE A 11 9.02 8.80 60.28
N SER A 12 9.02 8.11 59.13
CA SER A 12 8.85 8.76 57.83
C SER A 12 7.75 8.05 57.04
N LEU A 13 6.63 8.75 56.96
CA LEU A 13 5.44 8.41 56.22
C LEU A 13 5.67 8.82 54.76
N HIS A 14 5.72 7.89 53.81
CA HIS A 14 5.33 8.14 52.42
C HIS A 14 4.85 6.85 51.74
N LEU A 15 3.53 6.68 51.82
CA LEU A 15 2.70 5.96 50.86
C LEU A 15 2.86 6.63 49.48
N THR A 16 2.98 5.87 48.37
CA THR A 16 2.42 6.15 47.02
C THR A 16 3.05 5.23 45.95
N MET A 17 2.20 4.32 45.39
CA MET A 17 2.18 3.82 43.99
C MET A 17 3.39 3.06 43.42
N LEU A 18 3.33 2.22 42.38
CA LEU A 18 2.34 1.47 41.59
C LEU A 18 3.23 0.60 40.68
N PHE A 19 2.84 -0.67 40.49
CA PHE A 19 3.01 -1.51 39.29
C PHE A 19 4.14 -1.30 38.26
N SER A 20 4.68 -2.47 37.86
CA SER A 20 5.01 -2.88 36.47
C SER A 20 6.49 -2.87 36.05
N LYS A 21 7.05 -4.06 35.76
CA LYS A 21 7.18 -4.60 34.38
C LYS A 21 8.12 -5.82 34.38
N THR A 22 7.53 -7.00 34.18
CA THR A 22 8.23 -8.21 33.75
C THR A 22 8.70 -8.03 32.31
N GLY A 23 10.01 -7.99 32.09
CA GLY A 23 10.63 -7.89 30.77
C GLY A 23 10.70 -9.23 30.05
N GLN A 24 9.69 -9.53 29.23
CA GLN A 24 9.76 -10.60 28.24
C GLN A 24 9.79 -9.95 26.84
N LYS A 25 10.91 -10.10 26.12
CA LYS A 25 11.06 -9.60 24.75
C LYS A 25 10.31 -10.54 23.79
N PRO A 26 9.35 -10.07 22.97
CA PRO A 26 8.71 -10.93 21.99
C PRO A 26 9.59 -11.09 20.74
N VAL A 27 9.89 -12.34 20.42
CA VAL A 27 10.55 -12.77 19.18
C VAL A 27 9.51 -12.71 18.05
N LYS A 28 9.73 -11.84 17.06
CA LYS A 28 8.84 -11.70 15.91
C LYS A 28 9.24 -12.67 14.79
N ASN A 29 8.64 -13.85 14.80
CA ASN A 29 8.54 -14.71 13.62
C ASN A 29 7.26 -14.35 12.86
N HIS A 30 7.39 -13.56 11.80
CA HIS A 30 6.28 -13.31 10.88
C HIS A 30 6.78 -13.59 9.46
N LYS A 31 6.23 -14.65 8.86
CA LYS A 31 6.30 -14.88 7.42
C LYS A 31 5.75 -13.63 6.74
N THR A 32 6.61 -12.92 6.01
CA THR A 32 6.29 -11.70 5.29
C THR A 32 5.36 -12.03 4.13
N VAL A 33 4.04 -12.04 4.38
CA VAL A 33 3.07 -11.81 3.32
C VAL A 33 3.25 -10.35 2.95
N LEU A 34 3.75 -10.11 1.73
CA LEU A 34 4.02 -8.77 1.20
C LEU A 34 2.67 -8.04 0.96
N VAL A 35 2.09 -7.52 2.05
CA VAL A 35 1.00 -6.57 1.99
C VAL A 35 1.56 -5.35 1.27
N MET A 36 0.94 -4.93 0.17
CA MET A 36 1.43 -3.78 -0.59
C MET A 36 1.46 -2.57 0.33
N THR A 37 2.65 -2.17 0.75
CA THR A 37 2.89 -0.94 1.50
C THR A 37 2.43 0.19 0.60
N ASN A 38 1.46 0.98 1.07
CA ASN A 38 0.77 2.04 0.34
C ASN A 38 1.59 2.70 -0.80
N ILE A 39 1.18 2.48 -2.06
CA ILE A 39 1.82 3.03 -3.27
C ILE A 39 2.04 4.56 -3.20
N ALA A 40 1.24 5.27 -2.40
CA ALA A 40 1.36 6.70 -2.20
C ALA A 40 2.72 7.14 -1.61
N LYS A 41 3.44 6.25 -0.92
CA LYS A 41 4.68 6.60 -0.18
C LYS A 41 5.88 5.72 -0.54
N MET A 42 5.75 4.85 -1.54
CA MET A 42 6.84 4.00 -2.00
C MET A 42 7.90 4.80 -2.76
N SER A 43 9.15 4.36 -2.68
CA SER A 43 10.22 4.90 -3.53
C SER A 43 10.07 4.42 -4.99
N PRO A 44 10.66 5.12 -5.97
CA PRO A 44 10.64 4.68 -7.36
C PRO A 44 11.21 3.27 -7.55
N GLU A 45 12.28 2.92 -6.84
CA GLU A 45 12.93 1.61 -6.91
C GLU A 45 12.04 0.50 -6.37
N GLU A 46 11.27 0.76 -5.31
CA GLU A 46 10.29 -0.19 -4.77
C GLU A 46 9.13 -0.40 -5.74
N ILE A 47 8.63 0.68 -6.35
CA ILE A 47 7.53 0.62 -7.33
C ILE A 47 7.92 -0.25 -8.53
N VAL A 48 9.11 0.01 -9.09
CA VAL A 48 9.63 -0.74 -10.24
C VAL A 48 9.80 -2.22 -9.90
N ARG A 49 10.35 -2.53 -8.72
CA ARG A 49 10.54 -3.91 -8.25
C ARG A 49 9.22 -4.66 -8.09
N GLU A 50 8.22 -4.04 -7.46
CA GLU A 50 6.89 -4.63 -7.30
C GLU A 50 6.20 -4.83 -8.64
N ALA A 51 6.31 -3.84 -9.54
CA ALA A 51 5.74 -3.91 -10.87
C ALA A 51 6.38 -5.04 -11.70
N GLU A 52 7.71 -5.19 -11.63
CA GLU A 52 8.45 -6.25 -12.31
C GLU A 52 8.02 -7.64 -11.82
N SER A 53 7.99 -7.84 -10.49
CA SER A 53 7.58 -9.12 -9.90
C SER A 53 6.15 -9.49 -10.31
N LEU A 54 5.23 -8.51 -10.28
CA LEU A 54 3.85 -8.72 -10.71
C LEU A 54 3.79 -9.04 -12.21
N ALA A 55 4.47 -8.26 -13.04
CA ALA A 55 4.48 -8.46 -14.49
C ALA A 55 5.03 -9.83 -14.90
N GLN A 56 6.10 -10.29 -14.25
CA GLN A 56 6.66 -11.62 -14.47
C GLN A 56 5.64 -12.72 -14.13
N GLN A 57 4.96 -12.59 -12.99
CA GLN A 57 3.91 -13.54 -12.61
C GLN A 57 2.77 -13.56 -13.63
N LEU A 58 2.30 -12.38 -14.07
CA LEU A 58 1.23 -12.27 -15.06
C LEU A 58 1.60 -12.89 -16.41
N ALA A 59 2.84 -12.69 -16.87
CA ALA A 59 3.31 -13.20 -18.14
C ALA A 59 3.56 -14.72 -18.09
N GLN A 60 4.28 -15.21 -17.08
CA GLN A 60 4.84 -16.56 -17.08
C GLN A 60 3.94 -17.57 -16.38
N LYS A 61 3.31 -17.20 -15.27
CA LYS A 61 2.49 -18.10 -14.44
C LYS A 61 1.02 -18.02 -14.84
N ASP A 62 0.46 -16.81 -14.83
CA ASP A 62 -0.98 -16.61 -15.05
C ASP A 62 -1.34 -16.55 -16.54
N ARG A 63 -0.33 -16.41 -17.42
CA ARG A 63 -0.47 -16.38 -18.89
C ARG A 63 -1.51 -15.34 -19.36
N VAL A 64 -1.51 -14.18 -18.70
CA VAL A 64 -2.39 -13.04 -19.04
C VAL A 64 -1.95 -12.47 -20.37
N LYS A 65 -2.91 -12.32 -21.30
CA LYS A 65 -2.65 -11.78 -22.63
C LYS A 65 -2.45 -10.26 -22.60
N THR A 66 -1.59 -9.72 -23.46
CA THR A 66 -1.30 -8.28 -23.57
C THR A 66 -2.56 -7.47 -23.79
N GLY A 67 -3.50 -7.95 -24.60
CA GLY A 67 -4.78 -7.26 -24.85
C GLY A 67 -5.58 -7.02 -23.56
N GLN A 68 -5.44 -7.90 -22.55
CA GLN A 68 -6.15 -7.81 -21.28
C GLN A 68 -5.60 -6.66 -20.43
N ILE A 69 -4.27 -6.58 -20.33
CA ILE A 69 -3.59 -5.51 -19.60
C ILE A 69 -3.70 -4.18 -20.35
N ARG A 70 -3.54 -4.19 -21.68
CA ARG A 70 -3.60 -2.99 -22.53
C ARG A 70 -4.96 -2.30 -22.46
N ASN A 71 -6.06 -3.05 -22.49
CA ASN A 71 -7.40 -2.45 -22.40
C ASN A 71 -7.58 -1.63 -21.12
N PHE A 72 -6.98 -2.08 -20.03
CA PHE A 72 -6.97 -1.34 -18.77
C PHE A 72 -5.98 -0.16 -18.80
N TYR A 73 -4.76 -0.39 -19.30
CA TYR A 73 -3.73 0.64 -19.43
C TYR A 73 -4.22 1.87 -20.21
N SER A 74 -4.91 1.67 -21.34
CA SER A 74 -5.43 2.77 -22.17
C SER A 74 -6.29 3.77 -21.39
N GLY A 75 -7.08 3.30 -20.43
CA GLY A 75 -7.90 4.17 -19.57
C GLY A 75 -7.04 5.01 -18.60
N ILE A 76 -5.96 4.43 -18.10
CA ILE A 76 -5.02 5.09 -17.18
C ILE A 76 -4.16 6.11 -17.92
N THR A 77 -3.71 5.80 -19.15
CA THR A 77 -2.97 6.76 -19.99
C THR A 77 -3.78 8.04 -20.21
N ARG A 78 -5.09 7.92 -20.45
CA ARG A 78 -5.96 9.10 -20.56
C ARG A 78 -6.00 9.91 -19.27
N MET A 79 -6.19 9.26 -18.12
CA MET A 79 -6.16 9.92 -16.81
C MET A 79 -4.82 10.64 -16.56
N ARG A 80 -3.69 10.03 -16.97
CA ARG A 80 -2.36 10.64 -16.87
C ARG A 80 -2.25 11.91 -17.71
N THR A 81 -2.74 11.88 -18.95
CA THR A 81 -2.75 13.07 -19.83
C THR A 81 -3.57 14.20 -19.23
N GLU A 82 -4.74 13.90 -18.68
CA GLU A 82 -5.61 14.89 -18.01
C GLU A 82 -4.94 15.46 -16.75
N PHE A 83 -4.24 14.62 -15.96
CA PHE A 83 -3.43 15.05 -14.82
C PHE A 83 -2.28 15.98 -15.22
N ILE A 84 -1.54 15.69 -16.29
CA ILE A 84 -0.45 16.53 -16.79
C ILE A 84 -0.96 17.86 -17.35
N SER A 85 -2.13 17.85 -17.99
CA SER A 85 -2.72 19.03 -18.64
C SER A 85 -3.41 20.00 -17.67
N ASP A 86 -3.32 19.77 -16.36
CA ASP A 86 -4.04 20.46 -15.28
C ASP A 86 -5.56 20.53 -15.47
N LYS A 87 -6.11 19.66 -16.32
CA LYS A 87 -7.56 19.47 -16.51
C LYS A 87 -8.05 18.55 -15.40
N LYS A 88 -8.10 19.09 -14.19
CA LYS A 88 -8.45 18.36 -12.96
C LYS A 88 -9.92 17.96 -12.87
N GLU A 89 -10.77 18.48 -13.75
CA GLU A 89 -12.18 18.14 -13.76
C GLU A 89 -12.33 16.61 -13.86
N ASN A 90 -12.96 16.04 -12.83
CA ASN A 90 -13.38 14.63 -12.80
C ASN A 90 -12.28 13.57 -12.54
N LEU A 91 -11.01 13.92 -12.26
CA LEU A 91 -9.94 12.93 -12.04
C LEU A 91 -10.22 11.99 -10.86
N TYR A 92 -10.77 12.54 -9.76
CA TYR A 92 -11.19 11.74 -8.61
C TYR A 92 -12.24 10.69 -8.97
N ASN A 93 -13.30 11.10 -9.68
CA ASN A 93 -14.36 10.19 -10.10
C ASN A 93 -13.84 9.13 -11.06
N GLN A 94 -12.90 9.48 -11.95
CA GLN A 94 -12.25 8.50 -12.82
C GLN A 94 -11.47 7.45 -12.03
N LEU A 95 -10.71 7.89 -11.02
CA LEU A 95 -9.97 7.01 -10.12
C LEU A 95 -10.91 6.07 -9.34
N VAL A 96 -12.00 6.59 -8.78
CA VAL A 96 -13.03 5.79 -8.10
C VAL A 96 -13.64 4.76 -9.07
N MET A 97 -13.92 5.17 -10.31
CA MET A 97 -14.50 4.31 -11.34
C MET A 97 -13.53 3.26 -11.90
N LEU A 98 -12.23 3.32 -11.60
CA LEU A 98 -11.31 2.24 -11.95
C LEU A 98 -11.69 0.93 -11.25
N LYS A 99 -12.18 0.98 -10.00
CA LYS A 99 -12.54 -0.22 -9.23
C LYS A 99 -13.64 -1.07 -9.89
N PRO A 100 -14.83 -0.52 -10.24
CA PRO A 100 -15.85 -1.29 -10.94
C PRO A 100 -15.41 -1.73 -12.33
N LYS A 101 -14.62 -0.91 -13.06
CA LYS A 101 -14.05 -1.31 -14.37
C LYS A 101 -13.10 -2.51 -14.23
N LEU A 102 -12.24 -2.50 -13.21
CA LEU A 102 -11.36 -3.60 -12.84
C LEU A 102 -12.14 -4.86 -12.48
N ALA A 103 -13.19 -4.71 -11.67
CA ALA A 103 -14.03 -5.84 -11.26
C ALA A 103 -14.75 -6.49 -12.47
N TYR A 104 -15.26 -5.68 -13.39
CA TYR A 104 -15.86 -6.16 -14.62
C TYR A 104 -14.85 -6.90 -15.51
N ALA A 105 -13.68 -6.31 -15.74
CA ALA A 105 -12.61 -6.93 -16.53
C ALA A 105 -12.15 -8.27 -15.92
N ALA A 106 -11.95 -8.31 -14.60
CA ALA A 106 -11.61 -9.51 -13.84
C ALA A 106 -12.72 -10.57 -13.89
N GLY A 107 -13.99 -10.16 -13.85
CA GLY A 107 -15.12 -11.08 -13.97
C GLY A 107 -15.19 -11.80 -15.31
N ARG A 108 -14.69 -11.17 -16.39
CA ARG A 108 -14.60 -11.77 -17.72
C ARG A 108 -13.42 -12.71 -17.89
N GLN A 109 -12.40 -12.63 -17.02
CA GLN A 109 -11.10 -13.27 -17.21
C GLN A 109 -10.52 -13.78 -15.89
N LEU A 110 -10.62 -15.10 -15.67
CA LEU A 110 -10.18 -15.76 -14.44
C LEU A 110 -8.70 -15.49 -14.09
N ALA A 111 -7.81 -15.49 -15.09
CA ALA A 111 -6.37 -15.23 -14.88
C ALA A 111 -6.10 -13.82 -14.32
N VAL A 112 -6.87 -12.82 -14.77
CA VAL A 112 -6.74 -11.43 -14.30
C VAL A 112 -7.28 -11.28 -12.87
N LYS A 113 -8.33 -12.04 -12.53
CA LYS A 113 -9.01 -11.97 -11.23
C LYS A 113 -8.13 -12.37 -10.05
N ALA A 114 -7.27 -13.36 -10.21
CA ALA A 114 -6.48 -13.91 -9.12
C ALA A 114 -5.34 -12.98 -8.67
N THR A 115 -4.66 -12.33 -9.63
CA THR A 115 -3.40 -11.63 -9.35
C THR A 115 -3.47 -10.14 -9.67
N PHE A 116 -3.82 -9.79 -10.92
CA PHE A 116 -3.80 -8.40 -11.38
C PHE A 116 -4.85 -7.54 -10.66
N TYR A 117 -6.07 -8.06 -10.57
CA TYR A 117 -7.19 -7.37 -9.95
C TYR A 117 -6.92 -6.90 -8.50
N PRO A 118 -6.52 -7.78 -7.55
CA PRO A 118 -6.28 -7.35 -6.18
C PRO A 118 -5.15 -6.31 -6.10
N LYS A 119 -4.06 -6.51 -6.83
CA LYS A 119 -2.93 -5.57 -6.84
C LYS A 119 -3.32 -4.20 -7.38
N MET A 120 -4.09 -4.14 -8.47
CA MET A 120 -4.56 -2.86 -9.00
C MET A 120 -5.58 -2.20 -8.08
N ARG A 121 -6.47 -2.97 -7.45
CA ARG A 121 -7.42 -2.45 -6.46
C ARG A 121 -6.66 -1.82 -5.29
N ASP A 122 -5.69 -2.51 -4.72
CA ASP A 122 -4.89 -2.03 -3.59
C ASP A 122 -4.12 -0.75 -3.96
N ALA A 123 -3.57 -0.68 -5.17
CA ALA A 123 -2.92 0.52 -5.67
C ALA A 123 -3.89 1.71 -5.76
N VAL A 124 -5.11 1.49 -6.29
CA VAL A 124 -6.14 2.54 -6.33
C VAL A 124 -6.58 2.95 -4.92
N ASP A 125 -6.75 1.99 -4.00
CA ASP A 125 -7.08 2.24 -2.60
C ASP A 125 -6.00 3.10 -1.91
N GLY A 126 -4.72 2.83 -2.16
CA GLY A 126 -3.60 3.62 -1.66
C GLY A 126 -3.62 5.08 -2.12
N VAL A 127 -3.93 5.32 -3.40
CA VAL A 127 -4.07 6.69 -3.93
C VAL A 127 -5.26 7.40 -3.29
N LEU A 128 -6.42 6.74 -3.21
CA LEU A 128 -7.64 7.33 -2.64
C LEU A 128 -7.47 7.70 -1.16
N ALA A 129 -6.70 6.92 -0.40
CA ALA A 129 -6.46 7.16 1.02
C ALA A 129 -5.76 8.50 1.31
N VAL A 130 -4.99 9.04 0.37
CA VAL A 130 -4.25 10.31 0.53
C VAL A 130 -4.75 11.42 -0.40
N TYR A 131 -5.76 11.15 -1.23
CA TYR A 131 -6.18 12.03 -2.32
C TYR A 131 -6.59 13.43 -1.85
N HIS A 132 -7.20 13.51 -0.67
CA HIS A 132 -7.71 14.75 -0.07
C HIS A 132 -6.82 15.32 1.03
N THR A 133 -5.64 14.74 1.30
CA THR A 133 -4.77 15.19 2.40
C THR A 133 -4.03 16.48 2.04
N SER A 134 -3.30 16.49 0.91
CA SER A 134 -2.60 17.68 0.40
C SER A 134 -2.40 17.56 -1.12
N ASP A 135 -2.14 18.68 -1.79
CA ASP A 135 -1.84 18.67 -3.23
C ASP A 135 -0.55 17.89 -3.54
N GLU A 136 0.46 18.02 -2.70
CA GLU A 136 1.75 17.32 -2.86
C GLU A 136 1.62 15.81 -2.65
N GLU A 137 0.95 15.34 -1.58
CA GLU A 137 0.71 13.90 -1.40
C GLU A 137 -0.17 13.32 -2.51
N ARG A 138 -1.18 14.07 -2.99
CA ARG A 138 -2.01 13.65 -4.11
C ARG A 138 -1.20 13.50 -5.39
N LYS A 139 -0.37 14.50 -5.74
CA LYS A 139 0.48 14.46 -6.94
C LYS A 139 1.45 13.29 -6.89
N LEU A 140 2.11 13.09 -5.74
CA LEU A 140 3.03 11.99 -5.53
C LEU A 140 2.32 10.63 -5.70
N ALA A 141 1.17 10.44 -5.06
CA ALA A 141 0.42 9.20 -5.15
C ALA A 141 -0.05 8.88 -6.58
N LEU A 142 -0.56 9.88 -7.31
CA LEU A 142 -0.94 9.72 -8.72
C LEU A 142 0.28 9.39 -9.60
N THR A 143 1.40 10.06 -9.38
CA THR A 143 2.65 9.81 -10.10
C THR A 143 3.14 8.39 -9.88
N ASN A 144 3.17 7.94 -8.62
CA ASN A 144 3.56 6.57 -8.26
C ASN A 144 2.62 5.53 -8.88
N PHE A 145 1.31 5.80 -8.87
CA PHE A 145 0.33 4.94 -9.51
C PHE A 145 0.56 4.79 -11.02
N PHE A 146 0.79 5.91 -11.73
CA PHE A 146 1.09 5.86 -13.15
C PHE A 146 2.40 5.12 -13.44
N MET A 147 3.45 5.38 -12.67
CA MET A 147 4.74 4.70 -12.78
C MET A 147 4.61 3.19 -12.60
N PHE A 148 3.83 2.76 -11.60
CA PHE A 148 3.57 1.35 -11.34
C PHE A 148 2.90 0.66 -12.52
N VAL A 149 1.84 1.27 -13.05
CA VAL A 149 1.08 0.71 -14.17
C VAL A 149 1.92 0.65 -15.45
N GLU A 150 2.67 1.71 -15.75
CA GLU A 150 3.58 1.77 -16.90
C GLU A 150 4.67 0.69 -16.80
N SER A 151 5.23 0.52 -15.59
CA SER A 151 6.23 -0.51 -15.33
C SER A 151 5.67 -1.92 -15.51
N ILE A 152 4.44 -2.20 -15.07
CA ILE A 152 3.79 -3.51 -15.28
C ILE A 152 3.68 -3.82 -16.77
N VAL A 153 3.22 -2.86 -17.58
CA VAL A 153 3.05 -3.06 -19.02
C VAL A 153 4.39 -3.31 -19.70
N ALA A 154 5.42 -2.53 -19.34
CA ALA A 154 6.76 -2.67 -19.89
C ALA A 154 7.36 -4.05 -19.57
N TYR A 155 7.36 -4.44 -18.29
CA TYR A 155 7.90 -5.73 -17.87
C TYR A 155 7.07 -6.92 -18.35
N HIS A 156 5.75 -6.78 -18.46
CA HIS A 156 4.90 -7.87 -18.96
C HIS A 156 5.27 -8.18 -20.41
N LYS A 157 5.53 -7.12 -21.21
CA LYS A 157 6.02 -7.28 -22.57
C LYS A 157 7.43 -7.89 -22.60
N PHE A 158 8.32 -7.46 -21.71
CA PHE A 158 9.68 -8.00 -21.59
C PHE A 158 9.69 -9.50 -21.28
N TYR A 159 8.84 -9.97 -20.37
CA TYR A 159 8.74 -11.38 -19.99
C TYR A 159 7.94 -12.26 -20.97
N GLY A 160 7.60 -11.74 -22.16
CA GLY A 160 6.99 -12.52 -23.23
C GLY A 160 5.47 -12.61 -23.16
N GLY A 161 4.80 -11.63 -22.56
CA GLY A 161 3.34 -11.49 -22.66
C GLY A 161 2.87 -11.39 -24.12
N GLU A 162 1.91 -12.25 -24.51
CA GLU A 162 1.28 -12.28 -25.83
C GLU A 162 0.04 -11.40 -25.93
#